data_AF-A0A370B514-F1
#
_entry.id   AF-A0A370B514-F1
#
_cell.length_a   1.000
_cell.length_b   1.000
_cell.length_c   1.000
_cell.angle_alpha   90.00
_cell.angle_beta   90.00
_cell.angle_gamma   90.00
#
_symmetry.space_group_name_H-M   'P 1'
#
loop_
_entity.id
_entity.type
_entity.pdbx_description
1 polymer ?
#
loop_
_entity_poly.entity_id
_entity_poly.type
_entity_poly.pdbx_seq_one_letter_code
_entity_poly.pdbx_strand_id
1 'polypeptide(L)'
;MPRRLRACDVSRQLGDAGHTRAHKDQDGEWEYGYRCAEHGPRLVHVTHEGAGQDHYLNLYRLALQNLGYAVGPEQPDRGRRRLAVTLP
;
A
#
# COMPACT_ATOMS: atom_id res chain seq x y z
N MET A 1 -22.00 0.96 13.30
CA MET A 1 -21.07 1.93 12.69
C MET A 1 -20.15 1.19 11.72
N PRO A 2 -20.18 1.47 10.41
CA PRO A 2 -19.23 0.86 9.50
C PRO A 2 -17.81 1.32 9.84
N ARG A 3 -16.92 0.39 10.23
CA ARG A 3 -15.49 0.69 10.44
C ARG A 3 -14.91 1.29 9.14
N ARG A 4 -14.27 2.45 9.26
CA ARG A 4 -13.54 3.12 8.19
C ARG A 4 -12.12 2.59 8.14
N LEU A 5 -11.59 2.32 6.95
CA LEU A 5 -10.18 2.01 6.74
C LEU A 5 -9.44 3.29 6.33
N ARG A 6 -8.35 3.62 7.04
CA ARG A 6 -7.56 4.82 6.76
C ARG A 6 -6.22 4.45 6.14
N ALA A 7 -5.75 5.26 5.20
CA ALA A 7 -4.43 5.05 4.59
C ALA A 7 -3.29 5.24 5.60
N CYS A 8 -3.46 6.11 6.60
CA CYS A 8 -2.46 6.29 7.66
C CYS A 8 -2.31 5.05 8.54
N ASP A 9 -3.39 4.33 8.83
CA ASP A 9 -3.36 3.11 9.64
C ASP A 9 -2.63 2.00 8.89
N VAL A 10 -3.00 1.77 7.63
CA VAL A 10 -2.31 0.81 6.74
C VAL A 10 -0.84 1.17 6.58
N SER A 11 -0.54 2.46 6.38
CA SER A 11 0.83 2.95 6.28
C SER A 11 1.64 2.71 7.55
N ARG A 12 1.03 2.91 8.73
CA ARG A 12 1.72 2.70 10.01
C ARG A 12 2.05 1.23 10.19
N GLN A 13 1.10 0.34 9.94
CA GLN A 13 1.30 -1.09 10.14
C GLN A 13 2.29 -1.70 9.16
N LEU A 14 2.35 -1.22 7.91
CA LEU A 14 3.42 -1.61 6.98
C LEU A 14 4.80 -1.17 7.50
N GLY A 15 4.87 0.03 8.10
CA GLY A 15 6.09 0.50 8.77
C GLY A 15 6.46 -0.34 9.98
N ASP A 16 5.48 -0.66 10.83
CA ASP A 16 5.64 -1.55 12.00
C ASP A 16 6.07 -2.97 11.57
N ALA A 17 5.69 -3.41 10.35
CA ALA A 17 6.12 -4.66 9.73
C ALA A 17 7.50 -4.58 9.05
N GLY A 18 8.20 -3.45 9.14
CA GLY A 18 9.57 -3.28 8.62
C GLY A 18 9.67 -2.83 7.16
N HIS A 19 8.57 -2.37 6.55
CA HIS A 19 8.62 -1.80 5.20
C HIS A 19 8.92 -0.29 5.24
N THR A 20 9.61 0.21 4.22
CA THR A 20 9.93 1.63 4.08
C THR A 20 8.86 2.37 3.28
N ARG A 21 8.35 3.47 3.84
CA ARG A 21 7.45 4.39 3.15
C ARG A 21 8.24 5.22 2.13
N ALA A 22 7.71 5.33 0.92
CA ALA A 22 8.27 6.23 -0.09
C ALA A 22 8.17 7.68 0.40
N HIS A 23 9.22 8.44 0.18
CA HIS A 23 9.30 9.88 0.46
C HIS A 23 9.85 10.60 -0.77
N LYS A 24 9.83 11.93 -0.75
CA LYS A 24 10.52 12.70 -1.77
C LYS A 24 11.92 13.04 -1.28
N ASP A 25 12.91 12.95 -2.15
CA ASP A 25 14.25 13.44 -1.90
C ASP A 25 14.30 14.98 -1.93
N GLN A 26 15.51 15.55 -1.86
CA GLN A 26 15.71 17.01 -1.88
C GLN A 26 15.38 17.64 -3.24
N ASP A 27 15.42 16.86 -4.32
CA ASP A 27 15.12 17.29 -5.69
C ASP A 27 13.63 17.10 -6.04
N GLY A 28 12.86 16.47 -5.14
CA GLY A 28 11.43 16.26 -5.27
C GLY A 28 11.05 14.99 -6.02
N GLU A 29 12.02 14.12 -6.30
CA GLU A 29 11.84 12.79 -6.89
C GLU A 29 11.37 11.81 -5.83
N TRP A 30 10.60 10.79 -6.25
CA TRP A 30 10.12 9.77 -5.32
C TRP A 30 11.18 8.71 -5.07
N GLU A 31 11.59 8.60 -3.81
CA GLU A 31 12.42 7.52 -3.32
C GLU A 31 11.66 6.21 -3.20
N TYR A 32 12.42 5.11 -3.21
CA TYR A 32 11.89 3.74 -3.19
C TYR A 32 11.02 3.49 -1.94
N GLY A 33 9.91 2.77 -2.12
CA GLY A 33 9.09 2.33 -0.99
C GLY A 33 7.59 2.25 -1.28
N TYR A 34 6.79 1.99 -0.25
CA TYR A 34 5.34 1.92 -0.39
C TYR A 34 4.66 3.28 -0.26
N ARG A 35 3.51 3.42 -0.93
CA ARG A 35 2.56 4.52 -0.71
C ARG A 35 1.16 3.98 -0.53
N CYS A 36 0.46 4.52 0.46
CA CYS A 36 -0.94 4.24 0.74
C CYS A 36 -1.81 5.44 0.37
N ALA A 37 -2.93 5.21 -0.30
CA ALA A 37 -3.91 6.24 -0.64
C ALA A 37 -5.34 5.75 -0.35
N GLU A 38 -6.16 6.60 0.26
CA GLU A 38 -7.59 6.28 0.46
C GLU A 38 -8.32 6.41 -0.88
N HIS A 39 -9.05 5.37 -1.26
CA HIS A 39 -9.91 5.37 -2.47
C HIS A 39 -11.40 5.21 -2.11
N GLY A 40 -11.71 5.01 -0.83
CA GLY A 40 -13.07 4.97 -0.32
C GLY A 40 -13.08 4.77 1.19
N PRO A 41 -14.27 4.72 1.82
CA PRO A 41 -14.37 4.54 3.27
C PRO A 41 -13.81 3.20 3.77
N ARG A 42 -13.65 2.20 2.89
CA ARG A 42 -13.16 0.86 3.25
C ARG A 42 -12.11 0.32 2.28
N LEU A 43 -11.56 1.20 1.44
CA LEU A 43 -10.64 0.83 0.38
C LEU A 43 -9.41 1.74 0.44
N VAL A 44 -8.25 1.12 0.61
CA VAL A 44 -6.95 1.77 0.54
C VAL A 44 -6.14 1.12 -0.57
N HIS A 45 -5.56 1.92 -1.44
CA HIS A 45 -4.64 1.44 -2.45
C HIS A 45 -3.21 1.50 -1.93
N VAL A 46 -2.46 0.42 -2.12
CA VAL A 46 -1.03 0.36 -1.83
C VAL A 46 -0.26 0.20 -3.13
N THR A 47 0.72 1.07 -3.34
CA THR A 47 1.61 1.08 -4.50
C THR A 47 3.06 1.03 -4.06
N HIS A 48 3.95 0.60 -4.95
CA HIS A 48 5.40 0.72 -4.77
C HIS A 48 5.93 1.82 -5.70
N GLU A 49 6.78 2.69 -5.19
CA GLU A 49 7.66 3.58 -5.95
C GLU A 49 9.01 2.88 -6.12
N GLY A 50 9.54 2.87 -7.35
CA GLY A 50 10.81 2.23 -7.69
C GLY A 50 10.69 0.90 -8.45
N ALA A 51 11.85 0.32 -8.76
CA ALA A 51 11.97 -0.94 -9.48
C ALA A 51 11.53 -2.15 -8.63
N GLY A 52 11.19 -3.27 -9.28
CA GLY A 52 10.79 -4.48 -8.56
C GLY A 52 9.38 -4.43 -7.98
N GLN A 53 8.49 -3.61 -8.58
CA GLN A 53 7.11 -3.42 -8.14
C GLN A 53 6.38 -4.73 -7.80
N ASP A 54 6.49 -5.76 -8.63
CA ASP A 54 5.81 -7.04 -8.38
C ASP A 54 6.30 -7.77 -7.12
N HIS A 55 7.61 -7.77 -6.91
CA HIS A 55 8.22 -8.39 -5.74
C HIS A 55 7.75 -7.70 -4.46
N TYR A 56 7.87 -6.37 -4.41
CA TYR A 56 7.48 -5.58 -3.24
C TYR A 56 5.98 -5.57 -2.99
N LEU A 57 5.14 -5.50 -4.04
CA LEU A 57 3.69 -5.62 -3.87
C LEU A 57 3.32 -7.00 -3.32
N ASN A 58 4.01 -8.07 -3.71
CA ASN A 58 3.77 -9.39 -3.11
C ASN A 58 4.19 -9.44 -1.63
N LEU A 59 5.31 -8.79 -1.25
CA LEU A 59 5.72 -8.68 0.16
C LEU A 59 4.68 -7.91 0.99
N TYR A 60 4.22 -6.76 0.51
CA TYR A 60 3.20 -5.96 1.19
C TYR A 60 1.88 -6.72 1.30
N ARG A 61 1.49 -7.45 0.25
CA ARG A 61 0.30 -8.32 0.26
C ARG A 61 0.38 -9.33 1.40
N LEU A 62 1.49 -10.06 1.52
CA LEU A 62 1.68 -11.06 2.57
C LEU A 62 1.67 -10.43 3.96
N ALA A 63 2.36 -9.29 4.15
CA ALA A 63 2.37 -8.57 5.42
C ALA A 63 0.96 -8.12 5.84
N LEU A 64 0.20 -7.52 4.92
CA LEU A 64 -1.16 -7.05 5.19
C LEU A 64 -2.15 -8.20 5.42
N GLN A 65 -2.01 -9.31 4.69
CA GLN A 65 -2.79 -10.52 4.93
C GLN A 65 -2.51 -11.11 6.32
N ASN A 66 -1.25 -11.16 6.74
CA ASN A 66 -0.87 -11.60 8.10
C ASN A 66 -1.42 -10.68 9.20
N LEU A 67 -1.61 -9.39 8.90
CA LEU A 67 -2.26 -8.41 9.79
C LEU A 67 -3.80 -8.52 9.78
N GLY A 68 -4.38 -9.41 8.98
CA GLY A 68 -5.82 -9.69 8.92
C GLY A 68 -6.60 -8.84 7.91
N TYR A 69 -5.93 -8.16 6.97
CA TYR A 69 -6.60 -7.47 5.88
C TYR A 69 -6.98 -8.41 4.74
N ALA A 70 -8.09 -8.11 4.06
CA ALA A 70 -8.36 -8.64 2.74
C ALA A 70 -7.58 -7.81 1.71
N VAL A 71 -6.74 -8.47 0.91
CA VAL A 71 -5.87 -7.82 -0.08
C VAL A 71 -6.06 -8.48 -1.43
N GLY A 72 -6.56 -7.72 -2.39
CA GLY A 72 -6.71 -8.13 -3.78
C GLY A 72 -5.74 -7.40 -4.70
N PRO A 73 -5.31 -8.01 -5.82
CA PRO A 73 -4.71 -7.26 -6.90
C PRO A 73 -5.78 -6.35 -7.50
N GLU A 74 -5.50 -5.05 -7.64
CA GLU A 74 -6.36 -4.18 -8.43
C GLU A 74 -5.72 -3.98 -9.81
N GLN A 75 -6.53 -4.08 -10.87
CA GLN A 75 -6.05 -3.94 -12.23
C GLN A 75 -5.34 -2.60 -12.45
N PRO A 76 -4.32 -2.56 -13.32
CA PRO A 76 -3.57 -1.35 -13.59
C PRO A 76 -4.45 -0.31 -14.28
N ASP A 77 -4.89 0.70 -13.53
CA ASP A 77 -5.34 1.95 -14.16
C ASP A 77 -4.09 2.66 -14.68
N ARG A 78 -3.95 2.75 -16.01
CA ARG A 78 -2.82 3.39 -16.73
C ARG A 78 -1.42 2.81 -16.40
N GLY A 79 -1.32 1.51 -16.21
CA GLY A 79 -0.03 0.80 -16.18
C GLY A 79 0.66 0.70 -14.83
N ARG A 80 0.12 1.31 -13.76
CA ARG A 80 0.69 1.20 -12.41
C ARG A 80 -0.03 0.13 -11.59
N ARG A 81 0.69 -0.93 -11.20
CA ARG A 81 0.12 -2.00 -10.36
C ARG A 81 -0.07 -1.51 -8.93
N ARG A 82 -1.18 -1.94 -8.31
CA ARG A 82 -1.53 -1.58 -6.93
C ARG A 82 -2.31 -2.70 -6.25
N LEU A 83 -2.27 -2.70 -4.92
CA LEU A 83 -3.09 -3.58 -4.08
C LEU A 83 -4.33 -2.83 -3.63
N ALA A 84 -5.49 -3.47 -3.72
CA ALA A 84 -6.70 -3.05 -3.04
C ALA A 84 -6.74 -3.69 -1.65
N VAL A 85 -6.65 -2.87 -0.61
CA VAL A 85 -6.71 -3.28 0.79
C VAL A 85 -8.07 -2.92 1.35
N THR A 86 -8.77 -3.91 1.89
CA THR A 86 -10.06 -3.74 2.55
C THR A 86 -10.05 -4.41 3.93
N LEU A 87 -11.02 -4.05 4.75
CA LEU A 87 -11.33 -4.84 5.94
C LEU A 87 -11.93 -6.19 5.49
N PRO A 88 -11.70 -7.27 6.26
CA PRO A 88 -12.37 -8.55 6.02
C PRO A 88 -13.90 -8.44 6.14
#